data_AF-A0A915KYB7-F1
#
_entry.id   AF-A0A915KYB7-F1
#
_cell.length_a   1.000
_cell.length_b   1.000
_cell.length_c   1.000
_cell.angle_alpha   90.00
_cell.angle_beta   90.00
_cell.angle_gamma   90.00
#
_symmetry.space_group_name_H-M   'P 1'
#
loop_
_entity.id
_entity.type
_entity.pdbx_description
1 polymer ?
#
loop_
_entity_poly.entity_id
_entity_poly.type
_entity_poly.pdbx_seq_one_letter_code
_entity_poly.pdbx_strand_id
1 'polypeptide(L)'
;MELKTIAITGLLAANIDVPTFGYLSVSSELENKQKYTTLIRTANSLSYMSQAIREVLLNYNWNRVVLIRSSTAACDIWTGGFANAFASTSINILTVLMVNFSDPNSINTILNQMKMIARISIVCPPLLPDSALPLLATAYKMGMTYPDYIYILPEYIALSMLAWEPWLQPSVAAEDSKFYQKVYKPVLTIKVAGLDTKNFQIFSDKVAGTVMNESITYQNANYTTDANLVLAAFYDSVYLYGITLNKTVSQGSNCYSGANIMNASRWTVYNGATGEITMDNNGEKVPRYKLGQLQAENSSITYFMLLGRSVNSTKNFNMQILNLLSQPIWGTSNSQPIPDVPVCGFNNEFCKPKNYLAYYIVAGVGIVLAIIVGIVAFYYYKKHKYEAALFESSFKVDMQYFHPFSSKDKSARSRVASLNADSVSTNTHNFLGDGSFETSAHGNNAKAVGTYKGAICIVKRRKKLGRIAFNKADKKIYVVLRSIKEISHDNLNQFIGLSIDENEYFYALWSYCPRGSLEDIIFNPEIRIDETFQVSLTRDIVSQHCLHIQGEQKKGDQY
;
A
#
# COMPACT_ATOMS: atom_id res chain seq x y z
N MET A 1 39.49 25.44 -16.67
CA MET A 1 40.72 25.61 -17.45
C MET A 1 41.96 25.43 -16.56
N GLU A 2 41.99 26.01 -15.35
CA GLU A 2 43.16 26.03 -14.45
C GLU A 2 43.68 24.67 -13.94
N LEU A 3 42.82 23.68 -13.72
CA LEU A 3 43.22 22.37 -13.17
C LEU A 3 44.10 21.54 -14.11
N LYS A 4 43.82 21.57 -15.42
CA LYS A 4 44.67 20.89 -16.42
C LYS A 4 46.01 21.60 -16.57
N THR A 5 46.01 22.94 -16.46
CA THR A 5 47.24 23.74 -16.57
C THR A 5 48.23 23.37 -15.48
N ILE A 6 47.84 23.34 -14.20
CA ILE A 6 48.79 22.99 -13.13
C ILE A 6 49.30 21.55 -13.21
N ALA A 7 48.47 20.61 -13.66
CA ALA A 7 48.92 19.23 -13.86
C ALA A 7 50.01 19.14 -14.95
N ILE A 8 49.87 19.89 -16.03
CA ILE A 8 50.89 19.93 -17.10
C ILE A 8 52.13 20.71 -16.63
N THR A 9 51.94 21.90 -16.06
CA THR A 9 53.04 22.75 -15.58
C THR A 9 53.83 22.06 -14.47
N GLY A 10 53.17 21.34 -13.56
CA GLY A 10 53.82 20.59 -12.50
C GLY A 10 54.68 19.43 -13.02
N LEU A 11 54.25 18.74 -14.08
CA LEU A 11 55.06 17.70 -14.74
C LEU A 11 56.27 18.30 -15.46
N LEU A 12 56.07 19.42 -16.18
CA LEU A 12 57.16 20.13 -16.84
C LEU A 12 58.19 20.60 -15.83
N ALA A 13 57.75 21.26 -14.75
CA ALA A 13 58.60 21.76 -13.68
C ALA A 13 59.38 20.65 -12.97
N ALA A 14 58.75 19.49 -12.73
CA ALA A 14 59.42 18.32 -12.20
C ALA A 14 60.54 17.82 -13.14
N ASN A 15 60.33 17.87 -14.46
CA ASN A 15 61.30 17.40 -15.46
C ASN A 15 62.51 18.35 -15.61
N ILE A 16 62.31 19.65 -15.41
CA ILE A 16 63.37 20.67 -15.49
C ILE A 16 63.93 21.09 -14.12
N ASP A 17 63.58 20.37 -13.05
CA ASP A 17 63.98 20.62 -11.66
C ASP A 17 63.69 22.08 -11.18
N VAL A 18 62.50 22.59 -11.48
CA VAL A 18 62.04 23.91 -11.04
C VAL A 18 60.97 23.75 -9.95
N PRO A 19 61.05 24.48 -8.82
CA PRO A 19 60.03 24.40 -7.79
C PRO A 19 58.74 25.10 -8.25
N THR A 20 57.60 24.50 -7.96
CA THR A 20 56.29 25.10 -8.23
C THR A 20 55.48 25.20 -6.95
N PHE A 21 54.87 26.37 -6.71
CA PHE A 21 54.06 26.64 -5.53
C PHE A 21 52.58 26.75 -5.91
N GLY A 22 51.83 25.67 -5.66
CA GLY A 22 50.41 25.56 -5.97
C GLY A 22 49.51 26.12 -4.87
N TYR A 23 49.14 27.39 -4.97
CA TYR A 23 48.28 28.08 -3.98
C TYR A 23 46.77 27.86 -4.19
N LEU A 24 46.35 27.37 -5.37
CA LEU A 24 44.96 26.96 -5.68
C LEU A 24 44.84 25.52 -6.17
N SER A 25 45.91 24.74 -6.04
CA SER A 25 46.06 23.42 -6.64
C SER A 25 45.39 22.33 -5.80
N VAL A 26 44.05 22.33 -5.72
CA VAL A 26 43.28 21.50 -4.77
C VAL A 26 43.03 20.05 -5.19
N SER A 27 43.32 19.67 -6.44
CA SER A 27 43.09 18.29 -6.93
C SER A 27 43.89 17.26 -6.14
N SER A 28 43.27 16.11 -5.85
CA SER A 28 43.91 14.99 -5.17
C SER A 28 44.96 14.29 -6.04
N GLU A 29 44.84 14.36 -7.37
CA GLU A 29 45.83 13.77 -8.31
C GLU A 29 47.22 14.38 -8.14
N LEU A 30 47.28 15.65 -7.75
CA LEU A 30 48.52 16.41 -7.53
C LEU A 30 49.27 16.01 -6.26
N GLU A 31 48.68 15.12 -5.43
CA GLU A 31 49.35 14.54 -4.25
C GLU A 31 50.45 13.54 -4.63
N ASN A 32 50.47 13.03 -5.86
CA ASN A 32 51.44 12.04 -6.29
C ASN A 32 52.84 12.66 -6.45
N LYS A 33 53.63 12.65 -5.37
CA LYS A 33 55.01 13.18 -5.34
C LYS A 33 56.04 12.34 -6.09
N GLN A 34 55.65 11.22 -6.68
CA GLN A 34 56.50 10.53 -7.66
C GLN A 34 56.38 11.17 -9.05
N LYS A 35 55.22 11.76 -9.38
CA LYS A 35 55.00 12.50 -10.62
C LYS A 35 55.31 13.99 -10.48
N TYR A 36 54.86 14.59 -9.38
CA TYR A 36 54.98 16.02 -9.09
C TYR A 36 56.08 16.25 -8.04
N THR A 37 57.32 15.90 -8.38
CA THR A 37 58.46 15.84 -7.45
C THR A 37 58.86 17.19 -6.86
N THR A 38 58.62 18.28 -7.59
CA THR A 38 58.97 19.66 -7.20
C THR A 38 57.75 20.55 -6.92
N LEU A 39 56.55 19.96 -6.82
CA LEU A 39 55.32 20.68 -6.53
C LEU A 39 55.09 20.78 -5.02
N ILE A 40 55.05 22.01 -4.51
CA ILE A 40 54.75 22.37 -3.12
C ILE A 40 53.37 23.03 -3.11
N ARG A 41 52.48 22.65 -2.19
CA ARG A 41 51.11 23.17 -2.18
C ARG A 41 50.73 23.78 -0.84
N THR A 42 50.39 25.07 -0.88
CA THR A 42 49.78 25.79 0.24
C THR A 42 48.25 25.73 0.21
N ALA A 43 47.66 25.23 -0.89
CA ALA A 43 46.25 24.91 -0.99
C ALA A 43 45.93 23.59 -0.26
N ASN A 44 44.77 23.50 0.38
CA ASN A 44 44.30 22.25 0.96
C ASN A 44 43.78 21.32 -0.15
N SER A 45 44.31 20.10 -0.23
CA SER A 45 43.77 19.09 -1.14
C SER A 45 42.33 18.71 -0.78
N LEU A 46 41.51 18.44 -1.79
CA LEU A 46 40.14 17.94 -1.62
C LEU A 46 40.08 16.55 -0.98
N SER A 47 41.14 15.74 -1.08
CA SER A 47 41.20 14.43 -0.42
C SER A 47 41.13 14.58 1.10
N TYR A 48 41.75 15.61 1.67
CA TYR A 48 41.79 15.81 3.12
C TYR A 48 40.42 16.16 3.70
N MET A 49 39.60 16.93 2.96
CA MET A 49 38.21 17.17 3.34
C MET A 49 37.39 15.86 3.31
N SER A 50 37.59 15.04 2.28
CA SER A 50 36.92 13.74 2.15
C SER A 50 37.29 12.80 3.30
N GLN A 51 38.58 12.81 3.71
CA GLN A 51 39.06 12.09 4.89
C GLN A 51 38.50 12.67 6.19
N ALA A 52 38.34 13.99 6.31
CA ALA A 52 37.78 14.60 7.52
C ALA A 52 36.31 14.20 7.69
N ILE A 53 35.52 14.25 6.61
CA ILE A 53 34.14 13.78 6.62
C ILE A 53 34.07 12.27 6.93
N ARG A 54 35.01 11.46 6.41
CA ARG A 54 35.11 10.03 6.78
C ARG A 54 35.20 9.84 8.30
N GLU A 55 36.08 10.56 8.97
CA GLU A 55 36.23 10.47 10.43
C GLU A 55 34.94 10.86 11.16
N VAL A 56 34.20 11.86 10.66
CA VAL A 56 32.89 12.24 11.20
C VAL A 56 31.88 11.11 11.04
N LEU A 57 31.79 10.51 9.85
CA LEU A 57 30.86 9.41 9.58
C LEU A 57 31.17 8.17 10.43
N LEU A 58 32.45 7.81 10.54
CA LEU A 58 32.91 6.68 11.38
C LEU A 58 32.59 6.92 12.86
N ASN A 59 32.83 8.13 13.37
CA ASN A 59 32.55 8.47 14.76
C ASN A 59 31.07 8.31 15.13
N TYR A 60 30.16 8.52 14.17
CA TYR A 60 28.71 8.37 14.38
C TYR A 60 28.14 7.04 13.87
N ASN A 61 28.98 6.10 13.43
CA ASN A 61 28.57 4.83 12.82
C ASN A 61 27.62 5.00 11.62
N TRP A 62 27.76 6.10 10.87
CA TRP A 62 27.00 6.34 9.65
C TRP A 62 27.68 5.67 8.46
N ASN A 63 27.11 4.56 8.02
CA ASN A 63 27.65 3.70 6.99
C ASN A 63 26.90 3.82 5.65
N ARG A 64 25.81 4.59 5.60
CA ARG A 64 24.97 4.77 4.41
C ARG A 64 24.84 6.23 4.05
N VAL A 65 25.50 6.64 2.96
CA VAL A 65 25.51 8.03 2.51
C VAL A 65 25.13 8.16 1.04
N VAL A 66 24.48 9.27 0.71
CA VAL A 66 24.24 9.71 -0.68
C VAL A 66 25.04 10.97 -0.94
N LEU A 67 25.72 11.03 -2.08
CA LEU A 67 26.36 12.26 -2.53
C LEU A 67 25.37 13.02 -3.41
N ILE A 68 25.14 14.30 -3.12
CA ILE A 68 24.32 15.18 -3.96
C ILE A 68 25.25 16.25 -4.52
N ARG A 69 25.23 16.48 -5.83
CA ARG A 69 26.15 17.44 -6.46
C ARG A 69 25.54 18.24 -7.58
N SER A 70 26.06 19.45 -7.77
CA SER A 70 25.82 20.22 -8.99
C SER A 70 26.57 19.62 -10.18
N SER A 71 26.23 20.09 -11.39
CA SER A 71 26.94 19.75 -12.63
C SER A 71 28.29 20.47 -12.79
N THR A 72 28.73 21.25 -11.79
CA THR A 72 30.00 21.99 -11.86
C THR A 72 31.20 21.04 -11.79
N ALA A 73 32.26 21.37 -12.53
CA ALA A 73 33.50 20.59 -12.53
C ALA A 73 34.15 20.50 -11.14
N ALA A 74 34.00 21.55 -10.31
CA ALA A 74 34.49 21.56 -8.94
C ALA A 74 33.81 20.46 -8.10
N CYS A 75 32.48 20.36 -8.17
CA CYS A 75 31.75 19.32 -7.46
C CYS A 75 32.00 17.92 -8.01
N ASP A 76 32.24 17.79 -9.31
CA ASP A 76 32.59 16.50 -9.93
C ASP A 76 33.92 15.95 -9.37
N ILE A 77 34.98 16.75 -9.40
CA ILE A 77 36.29 16.38 -8.85
C ILE A 77 36.19 16.09 -7.35
N TRP A 78 35.46 16.93 -6.63
CA TRP A 78 35.31 16.77 -5.19
C TRP A 78 34.57 15.49 -4.82
N THR A 79 33.44 15.19 -5.48
CA THR A 79 32.69 13.95 -5.23
C THR A 79 33.50 12.70 -5.59
N GLY A 80 34.36 12.77 -6.62
CA GLY A 80 35.30 11.71 -6.95
C GLY A 80 36.31 11.38 -5.83
N GLY A 81 36.66 12.36 -4.98
CA GLY A 81 37.57 12.18 -3.86
C GLY A 81 37.04 11.25 -2.75
N PHE A 82 35.72 11.15 -2.58
CA PHE A 82 35.12 10.32 -1.54
C PHE A 82 35.24 8.83 -1.78
N ALA A 83 35.19 8.39 -3.04
CA ALA A 83 35.33 6.97 -3.38
C ALA A 83 36.64 6.42 -2.82
N ASN A 84 37.74 7.16 -3.01
CA ASN A 84 39.05 6.79 -2.47
C ASN A 84 39.11 6.90 -0.94
N ALA A 85 38.51 7.95 -0.36
CA ALA A 85 38.51 8.13 1.08
C ALA A 85 37.75 7.01 1.82
N PHE A 86 36.69 6.47 1.21
CA PHE A 86 35.80 5.48 1.82
C PHE A 86 36.11 4.03 1.40
N ALA A 87 36.98 3.79 0.42
CA ALA A 87 37.26 2.45 -0.14
C ALA A 87 37.69 1.38 0.88
N SER A 88 38.26 1.78 2.03
CA SER A 88 38.75 0.88 3.08
C SER A 88 37.97 1.00 4.39
N THR A 89 36.74 1.49 4.34
CA THR A 89 35.87 1.66 5.52
C THR A 89 34.53 0.94 5.37
N SER A 90 33.72 0.95 6.43
CA SER A 90 32.34 0.45 6.42
C SER A 90 31.35 1.39 5.70
N ILE A 91 31.79 2.54 5.21
CA ILE A 91 30.94 3.58 4.63
C ILE A 91 30.64 3.27 3.17
N ASN A 92 29.36 3.16 2.84
CA ASN A 92 28.88 2.89 1.50
C ASN A 92 28.25 4.16 0.88
N ILE A 93 28.81 4.57 -0.27
CA ILE A 93 28.18 5.56 -1.15
C ILE A 93 27.10 4.83 -1.94
N LEU A 94 25.83 5.03 -1.58
CA LEU A 94 24.72 4.31 -2.21
C LEU A 94 24.48 4.78 -3.66
N THR A 95 24.60 6.08 -3.88
CA THR A 95 24.49 6.70 -5.21
C THR A 95 25.03 8.12 -5.17
N VAL A 96 25.31 8.65 -6.37
CA VAL A 96 25.68 10.06 -6.60
C VAL A 96 24.58 10.71 -7.42
N LEU A 97 23.82 11.61 -6.79
CA LEU A 97 22.69 12.32 -7.39
C LEU A 97 23.16 13.67 -7.93
N MET A 98 23.04 13.85 -9.25
CA MET A 98 23.24 15.14 -9.88
C MET A 98 21.94 15.95 -9.82
N VAL A 99 22.02 17.19 -9.35
CA VAL A 99 20.85 18.06 -9.21
C VAL A 99 21.10 19.43 -9.84
N ASN A 100 20.08 19.94 -10.52
CA ASN A 100 20.00 21.35 -10.88
C ASN A 100 19.35 22.10 -9.72
N PHE A 101 20.15 22.83 -8.93
CA PHE A 101 19.69 23.57 -7.75
C PHE A 101 18.73 24.73 -8.06
N SER A 102 18.60 25.11 -9.33
CA SER A 102 17.64 26.13 -9.78
C SER A 102 16.31 25.54 -10.25
N ASP A 103 16.22 24.22 -10.44
CA ASP A 103 15.01 23.53 -10.92
C ASP A 103 14.32 22.74 -9.79
N PRO A 104 13.13 23.18 -9.33
CA PRO A 104 12.36 22.47 -8.31
C PRO A 104 12.02 21.02 -8.69
N ASN A 105 11.84 20.69 -9.97
CA ASN A 105 11.53 19.33 -10.40
C ASN A 105 12.73 18.40 -10.24
N SER A 106 13.93 18.88 -10.62
CA SER A 106 15.19 18.18 -10.36
C SER A 106 15.40 17.92 -8.87
N ILE A 107 15.16 18.93 -8.02
CA ILE A 107 15.26 18.81 -6.56
C ILE A 107 14.23 17.82 -6.00
N ASN A 108 12.96 17.88 -6.41
CA ASN A 108 11.95 16.93 -5.97
C ASN A 108 12.30 15.49 -6.36
N THR A 109 12.86 15.29 -7.56
CA THR A 109 13.25 13.97 -8.07
C THR A 109 14.34 13.35 -7.21
N ILE A 110 15.43 14.08 -6.97
CA ILE A 110 16.56 13.55 -6.19
C ILE A 110 16.21 13.37 -4.70
N LEU A 111 15.37 14.23 -4.12
CA LEU A 111 14.89 14.06 -2.75
C LEU A 111 13.97 12.85 -2.60
N ASN A 112 13.08 12.60 -3.57
CA ASN A 112 12.26 11.38 -3.57
C ASN A 112 13.12 10.11 -3.69
N GLN A 113 14.18 10.14 -4.49
CA GLN A 113 15.14 9.02 -4.56
C GLN A 113 15.87 8.83 -3.23
N MET A 114 16.40 9.90 -2.64
CA MET A 114 17.11 9.87 -1.36
C MET A 114 16.23 9.31 -0.23
N LYS A 115 14.96 9.75 -0.16
CA LYS A 115 13.98 9.33 0.84
C LYS A 115 13.82 7.81 0.94
N MET A 116 14.04 7.08 -0.15
CA MET A 116 13.91 5.62 -0.20
C MET A 116 15.15 4.86 0.26
N ILE A 117 16.33 5.52 0.37
CA ILE A 117 17.61 4.79 0.51
C ILE A 117 18.55 5.32 1.60
N ALA A 118 18.45 6.60 1.98
CA ALA A 118 19.40 7.26 2.88
C ALA A 118 18.78 8.34 3.77
N ARG A 119 19.36 8.51 4.96
CA ARG A 119 19.10 9.63 5.88
C ARG A 119 20.22 10.68 5.89
N ILE A 120 21.43 10.26 5.56
CA ILE A 120 22.63 11.10 5.57
C ILE A 120 23.01 11.42 4.12
N SER A 121 23.19 12.70 3.81
CA SER A 121 23.71 13.14 2.52
C SER A 121 24.89 14.09 2.68
N ILE A 122 25.77 14.06 1.69
CA ILE A 122 26.86 15.01 1.55
C ILE A 122 26.58 15.83 0.30
N VAL A 123 26.38 17.14 0.47
CA VAL A 123 25.84 18.00 -0.59
C VAL A 123 26.90 18.97 -1.10
N CYS A 124 27.07 19.01 -2.42
CA CYS A 124 27.89 19.97 -3.14
C CYS A 124 27.03 20.88 -4.02
N PRO A 125 26.41 21.94 -3.48
CA PRO A 125 25.85 23.02 -4.28
C PRO A 125 26.88 23.81 -5.13
N PRO A 126 26.40 24.61 -6.11
CA PRO A 126 27.21 25.60 -6.81
C PRO A 126 27.98 26.54 -5.87
N LEU A 127 29.03 27.18 -6.36
CA LEU A 127 29.89 28.10 -5.59
C LEU A 127 29.27 29.50 -5.48
N LEU A 128 28.02 29.57 -5.01
CA LEU A 128 27.29 30.81 -4.78
C LEU A 128 26.70 30.80 -3.37
N PRO A 129 26.61 31.97 -2.70
CA PRO A 129 25.84 32.09 -1.47
C PRO A 129 24.43 31.52 -1.64
N ASP A 130 23.94 30.82 -0.62
CA ASP A 130 22.57 30.27 -0.54
C ASP A 130 22.16 29.28 -1.63
N SER A 131 23.11 28.81 -2.42
CA SER A 131 22.88 27.83 -3.48
C SER A 131 22.35 26.47 -2.98
N ALA A 132 22.59 26.12 -1.72
CA ALA A 132 21.99 24.96 -1.06
C ALA A 132 20.52 25.17 -0.66
N LEU A 133 20.09 26.43 -0.49
CA LEU A 133 18.81 26.77 0.10
C LEU A 133 17.62 26.17 -0.63
N PRO A 134 17.50 26.20 -1.97
CA PRO A 134 16.35 25.62 -2.66
C PRO A 134 16.17 24.13 -2.36
N LEU A 135 17.28 23.40 -2.28
CA LEU A 135 17.28 21.98 -1.91
C LEU A 135 16.84 21.77 -0.46
N LEU A 136 17.44 22.49 0.48
CA LEU A 136 17.13 22.36 1.91
C LEU A 136 15.69 22.81 2.23
N ALA A 137 15.22 23.88 1.60
CA ALA A 137 13.86 24.38 1.74
C ALA A 137 12.83 23.38 1.21
N THR A 138 13.14 22.71 0.09
CA THR A 138 12.27 21.67 -0.48
C THR A 138 12.27 20.42 0.39
N ALA A 139 13.44 20.00 0.88
CA ALA A 139 13.57 18.91 1.86
C ALA A 139 12.74 19.18 3.12
N TYR A 140 12.81 20.40 3.66
CA TYR A 140 11.99 20.81 4.80
C TYR A 140 10.48 20.69 4.51
N LYS A 141 10.01 21.16 3.34
CA LYS A 141 8.61 21.02 2.91
C LYS A 141 8.18 19.56 2.74
N MET A 142 9.10 18.66 2.39
CA MET A 142 8.87 17.22 2.27
C MET A 142 8.96 16.45 3.60
N GLY A 143 9.21 17.15 4.72
CA GLY A 143 9.45 16.54 6.02
C GLY A 143 10.80 15.84 6.15
N MET A 144 11.72 16.03 5.19
CA MET A 144 13.09 15.49 5.21
C MET A 144 14.02 16.38 6.01
N THR A 145 13.63 16.65 7.26
CA THR A 145 14.36 17.50 8.19
C THR A 145 14.75 16.71 9.43
N TYR A 146 15.36 17.39 10.38
CA TYR A 146 15.72 16.84 11.67
C TYR A 146 14.47 16.44 12.49
N PRO A 147 14.50 15.30 13.23
CA PRO A 147 15.65 14.46 13.56
C PRO A 147 15.82 13.23 12.63
N ASP A 148 15.26 13.23 11.42
CA ASP A 148 15.33 12.05 10.55
C ASP A 148 16.40 12.13 9.46
N TYR A 149 16.86 13.35 9.14
CA TYR A 149 17.81 13.60 8.05
C TYR A 149 18.94 14.52 8.47
N ILE A 150 20.12 14.30 7.88
CA ILE A 150 21.29 15.17 8.02
C ILE A 150 21.86 15.49 6.63
N TYR A 151 22.20 16.76 6.45
CA TYR A 151 22.88 17.27 5.26
C TYR A 151 24.25 17.79 5.67
N ILE A 152 25.31 17.12 5.24
CA ILE A 152 26.68 17.60 5.43
C ILE A 152 26.98 18.56 4.28
N LEU A 153 27.20 19.83 4.62
CA LEU A 153 27.61 20.90 3.72
C LEU A 153 29.07 21.26 3.98
N PRO A 154 30.01 20.70 3.20
CA PRO A 154 31.38 21.15 3.23
C PRO A 154 31.50 22.53 2.60
N GLU A 155 32.19 23.42 3.29
CA GLU A 155 32.59 24.70 2.75
C GLU A 155 33.84 24.46 1.89
N TYR A 156 33.62 24.29 0.59
CA TYR A 156 34.70 24.03 -0.35
C TYR A 156 35.16 25.30 -1.05
N ILE A 157 36.48 25.31 -1.26
CA ILE A 157 37.29 26.33 -1.91
C ILE A 157 37.63 27.50 -0.98
N ALA A 158 38.90 27.92 -1.02
CA ALA A 158 39.39 29.22 -0.54
C ALA A 158 38.70 30.44 -1.21
N LEU A 159 37.59 30.23 -1.92
CA LEU A 159 36.75 31.19 -2.62
C LEU A 159 35.40 31.42 -1.91
N SER A 160 35.06 30.72 -0.81
CA SER A 160 34.06 31.26 0.13
C SER A 160 34.70 32.40 0.94
N MET A 161 34.93 33.50 0.22
CA MET A 161 35.55 34.76 0.62
C MET A 161 34.66 35.62 1.53
N LEU A 162 33.55 35.08 2.01
CA LEU A 162 32.67 35.71 2.98
C LEU A 162 32.30 34.64 3.98
N ALA A 163 32.24 34.98 5.26
CA ALA A 163 31.71 34.12 6.29
C ALA A 163 30.40 33.49 5.78
N TRP A 164 30.44 32.18 5.45
CA TRP A 164 29.22 31.47 5.11
C TRP A 164 28.43 31.28 6.41
N GLU A 165 27.71 32.33 6.74
CA GLU A 165 26.60 32.30 7.66
C GLU A 165 25.38 32.67 6.81
N PRO A 166 24.66 31.68 6.28
CA PRO A 166 23.58 31.90 5.30
C PRO A 166 22.42 32.75 5.85
N TRP A 167 22.44 33.10 7.14
CA TRP A 167 21.49 33.97 7.83
C TRP A 167 22.07 35.34 8.23
N LEU A 168 23.36 35.62 8.01
CA LEU A 168 23.99 36.92 8.31
C LEU A 168 23.91 37.91 7.14
N GLN A 169 23.18 37.61 6.07
CA GLN A 169 23.01 38.58 4.99
C GLN A 169 22.07 39.72 5.44
N PRO A 170 22.48 41.00 5.32
CA PRO A 170 21.70 42.16 5.76
C PRO A 170 20.37 42.39 5.02
N SER A 171 20.05 41.58 4.02
CA SER A 171 18.94 41.75 3.08
C SER A 171 17.70 40.91 3.40
N VAL A 172 17.71 40.15 4.49
CA VAL A 172 16.63 39.19 4.81
C VAL A 172 15.69 39.78 5.86
N ALA A 173 14.40 39.89 5.54
CA ALA A 173 13.37 40.35 6.47
C ALA A 173 13.27 39.43 7.70
N ALA A 174 12.92 39.99 8.87
CA ALA A 174 12.89 39.26 10.15
C ALA A 174 12.00 37.99 10.15
N GLU A 175 11.01 37.90 9.26
CA GLU A 175 10.14 36.72 9.11
C GLU A 175 10.84 35.53 8.45
N ASP A 176 11.77 35.77 7.53
CA ASP A 176 12.50 34.69 6.86
C ASP A 176 13.54 34.05 7.79
N SER A 177 14.04 34.77 8.79
CA SER A 177 15.04 34.27 9.76
C SER A 177 14.58 33.00 10.49
N LYS A 178 13.31 32.94 10.92
CA LYS A 178 12.74 31.74 11.57
C LYS A 178 12.58 30.57 10.61
N PHE A 179 12.30 30.84 9.34
CA PHE A 179 12.25 29.80 8.31
C PHE A 179 13.64 29.21 8.06
N TYR A 180 14.66 30.06 7.89
CA TYR A 180 16.05 29.64 7.72
C TYR A 180 16.55 28.79 8.89
N GLN A 181 16.26 29.18 10.14
CA GLN A 181 16.63 28.38 11.31
C GLN A 181 16.06 26.96 11.26
N LYS A 182 14.83 26.78 10.77
CA LYS A 182 14.20 25.45 10.64
C LYS A 182 14.79 24.65 9.48
N VAL A 183 15.10 25.30 8.37
CA VAL A 183 15.65 24.69 7.16
C VAL A 183 17.08 24.21 7.37
N TYR A 184 17.90 24.99 8.08
CA TYR A 184 19.30 24.66 8.35
C TYR A 184 19.52 23.82 9.61
N LYS A 185 18.47 23.54 10.40
CA LYS A 185 18.56 22.66 11.58
C LYS A 185 19.21 21.28 11.31
N PRO A 186 18.91 20.55 10.21
CA PRO A 186 19.57 19.27 9.90
C PRO A 186 20.97 19.41 9.27
N VAL A 187 21.52 20.61 9.16
CA VAL A 187 22.79 20.84 8.46
C VAL A 187 23.98 20.73 9.40
N LEU A 188 24.96 19.91 9.00
CA LEU A 188 26.31 19.94 9.55
C LEU A 188 27.22 20.63 8.55
N THR A 189 27.91 21.69 8.96
CA THR A 189 28.87 22.39 8.12
C THR A 189 30.29 22.03 8.52
N ILE A 190 31.16 21.74 7.55
CA ILE A 190 32.58 21.48 7.78
C ILE A 190 33.42 22.47 6.98
N LYS A 191 34.31 23.18 7.67
CA LYS A 191 35.17 24.20 7.05
C LYS A 191 36.60 24.15 7.51
N VAL A 192 37.49 24.81 6.76
CA VAL A 192 38.90 24.94 7.14
C VAL A 192 39.01 25.70 8.47
N ALA A 193 39.79 25.16 9.40
CA ALA A 193 40.12 25.76 10.68
C ALA A 193 41.50 26.43 10.63
N GLY A 194 41.74 27.37 11.55
CA GLY A 194 43.04 28.04 11.69
C GLY A 194 43.22 29.32 10.87
N LEU A 195 42.15 29.83 10.27
CA LEU A 195 42.16 31.14 9.60
C LEU A 195 42.23 32.24 10.67
N ASP A 196 43.36 32.94 10.74
CA ASP A 196 43.59 34.02 11.69
C ASP A 196 43.02 35.33 11.14
N THR A 197 41.89 35.77 11.70
CA THR A 197 41.23 37.01 11.30
C THR A 197 42.10 38.24 11.52
N LYS A 198 42.98 38.23 12.52
CA LYS A 198 43.89 39.35 12.79
C LYS A 198 44.98 39.43 11.72
N ASN A 199 45.62 38.30 11.38
CA ASN A 199 46.65 38.30 10.34
C ASN A 199 46.06 38.61 8.96
N PHE A 200 44.86 38.10 8.67
CA PHE A 200 44.15 38.42 7.44
C PHE A 200 43.79 39.91 7.37
N GLN A 201 43.32 40.52 8.47
CA GLN A 201 43.05 41.96 8.51
C GLN A 201 44.31 42.78 8.27
N ILE A 202 45.44 42.43 8.92
CA ILE A 202 46.73 43.10 8.72
C ILE A 202 47.18 43.00 7.25
N PHE A 203 47.01 41.83 6.64
CA PHE A 203 47.28 41.64 5.21
C PHE A 203 46.35 42.51 4.34
N SER A 204 45.06 42.52 4.65
CA SER A 204 44.06 43.30 3.93
C SER A 204 44.37 44.80 3.96
N ASP A 205 44.70 45.34 5.13
CA ASP A 205 45.05 46.75 5.30
C ASP A 205 46.31 47.12 4.48
N LYS A 206 47.30 46.21 4.41
CA LYS A 206 48.50 46.39 3.59
C LYS A 206 48.19 46.37 2.09
N VAL A 207 47.36 45.43 1.63
CA VAL A 207 46.96 45.34 0.21
C VAL A 207 46.18 46.59 -0.17
N ALA A 208 45.21 47.02 0.64
CA ALA A 208 44.43 48.23 0.40
C ALA A 208 45.35 49.46 0.30
N GLY A 209 46.29 49.64 1.24
CA GLY A 209 47.25 50.74 1.20
C GLY A 209 48.16 50.71 -0.03
N THR A 210 48.60 49.52 -0.46
CA THR A 210 49.47 49.36 -1.64
C THR A 210 48.70 49.63 -2.94
N VAL A 211 47.50 49.06 -3.09
CA VAL A 211 46.62 49.30 -4.25
C VAL A 211 46.22 50.77 -4.31
N MET A 212 45.92 51.44 -3.20
CA MET A 212 45.63 52.89 -3.19
C MET A 212 46.83 53.73 -3.62
N ASN A 213 48.05 53.35 -3.23
CA ASN A 213 49.27 54.05 -3.64
C ASN A 213 49.63 53.79 -5.11
N GLU A 214 49.44 52.57 -5.63
CA GLU A 214 49.76 52.21 -7.02
C GLU A 214 48.65 52.59 -8.01
N SER A 215 47.38 52.64 -7.59
CA SER A 215 46.25 53.07 -8.44
C SER A 215 46.27 54.55 -8.79
N ILE A 216 47.09 55.36 -8.11
CA ILE A 216 47.49 56.70 -8.58
C ILE A 216 48.19 56.61 -9.96
N THR A 217 48.79 55.47 -10.30
CA THR A 217 49.51 55.22 -11.57
C THR A 217 48.63 54.64 -12.68
N TYR A 218 47.50 53.99 -12.35
CA TYR A 218 46.63 53.29 -13.32
C TYR A 218 45.18 53.79 -13.23
N GLN A 219 44.92 54.97 -13.79
CA GLN A 219 43.67 55.74 -13.67
C GLN A 219 42.38 55.14 -14.30
N ASN A 220 42.35 53.90 -14.79
CA ASN A 220 41.23 53.43 -15.63
C ASN A 220 40.63 52.06 -15.29
N ALA A 221 40.75 51.57 -14.06
CA ALA A 221 40.00 50.38 -13.66
C ALA A 221 39.35 50.54 -12.29
N ASN A 222 38.06 50.18 -12.21
CA ASN A 222 37.32 49.99 -10.96
C ASN A 222 37.89 48.78 -10.22
N TYR A 223 39.09 48.90 -9.68
CA TYR A 223 39.68 47.89 -8.83
C TYR A 223 39.02 47.96 -7.46
N THR A 224 38.49 46.83 -6.99
CA THR A 224 38.10 46.71 -5.59
C THR A 224 39.37 46.67 -4.74
N THR A 225 39.47 47.55 -3.75
CA THR A 225 40.59 47.60 -2.80
C THR A 225 40.59 46.44 -1.79
N ASP A 226 39.56 45.60 -1.82
CA ASP A 226 39.33 44.56 -0.84
C ASP A 226 40.25 43.37 -1.12
N ALA A 227 41.14 43.09 -0.15
CA ALA A 227 41.92 41.87 -0.18
C ALA A 227 41.00 40.66 0.00
N ASN A 228 41.30 39.59 -0.72
CA ASN A 228 40.54 38.36 -0.64
C ASN A 228 41.43 37.18 -0.24
N LEU A 229 40.81 36.06 0.15
CA LEU A 229 41.55 34.89 0.63
C LEU A 229 42.41 34.21 -0.46
N VAL A 230 42.11 34.41 -1.75
CA VAL A 230 42.96 33.93 -2.85
C VAL A 230 44.27 34.72 -2.90
N LEU A 231 44.20 36.04 -2.74
CA LEU A 231 45.38 36.89 -2.62
C LEU A 231 46.19 36.55 -1.38
N ALA A 232 45.53 36.28 -0.24
CA ALA A 232 46.20 35.83 0.98
C ALA A 232 46.90 34.46 0.77
N ALA A 233 46.24 33.51 0.11
CA ALA A 233 46.85 32.20 -0.21
C ALA A 233 48.04 32.33 -1.17
N PHE A 234 47.97 33.26 -2.14
CA PHE A 234 49.08 33.58 -3.01
C PHE A 234 50.25 34.18 -2.22
N TYR A 235 49.98 35.19 -1.36
CA TYR A 235 50.97 35.77 -0.45
C TYR A 235 51.68 34.71 0.38
N ASP A 236 50.91 33.79 0.97
CA ASP A 236 51.45 32.70 1.80
C ASP A 236 52.37 31.77 1.01
N SER A 237 52.07 31.54 -0.27
CA SER A 237 52.90 30.72 -1.16
C SER A 237 54.22 31.40 -1.53
N VAL A 238 54.19 32.70 -1.81
CA VAL A 238 55.39 33.50 -2.09
C VAL A 238 56.25 33.64 -0.84
N TYR A 239 55.63 33.81 0.33
CA TYR A 239 56.37 33.89 1.58
C TYR A 239 57.06 32.56 1.91
N LEU A 240 56.39 31.43 1.69
CA LEU A 240 57.02 30.11 1.81
C LEU A 240 58.18 29.92 0.83
N TYR A 241 58.06 30.41 -0.41
CA TYR A 241 59.18 30.40 -1.34
C TYR A 241 60.40 31.16 -0.78
N GLY A 242 60.21 32.36 -0.24
CA GLY A 242 61.29 33.11 0.41
C GLY A 242 61.94 32.36 1.59
N ILE A 243 61.12 31.72 2.43
CA ILE A 243 61.61 30.91 3.56
C ILE A 243 62.43 29.72 3.07
N THR A 244 61.93 28.98 2.08
CA THR A 244 62.59 27.78 1.54
C THR A 244 63.85 28.12 0.78
N LEU A 245 63.87 29.24 0.06
CA LEU A 245 65.07 29.77 -0.60
C LEU A 245 66.15 30.11 0.42
N ASN A 246 65.82 30.86 1.48
CA ASN A 246 66.77 31.21 2.53
C ASN A 246 67.32 29.98 3.28
N LYS A 247 66.47 29.00 3.59
CA LYS A 247 66.90 27.70 4.15
C LYS A 247 67.87 26.96 3.23
N THR A 248 67.60 26.95 1.92
CA THR A 248 68.46 26.26 0.95
C THR A 248 69.83 26.93 0.83
N VAL A 249 69.86 28.26 0.76
CA VAL A 249 71.10 29.05 0.69
C VAL A 249 71.94 28.91 1.96
N SER A 250 71.31 28.99 3.14
CA SER A 250 72.02 28.84 4.43
C SER A 250 72.62 27.45 4.63
N GLN A 251 72.09 26.43 3.98
CA GLN A 251 72.63 25.07 3.96
C GLN A 251 73.73 24.86 2.91
N GLY A 252 74.11 25.90 2.14
CA GLY A 252 75.09 25.80 1.06
C GLY A 252 74.63 24.95 -0.13
N SER A 253 73.32 24.69 -0.23
CA SER A 253 72.71 23.90 -1.31
C SER A 253 72.38 24.76 -2.52
N ASN A 254 72.31 24.15 -3.71
CA ASN A 254 71.92 24.87 -4.92
C ASN A 254 70.45 25.34 -4.81
N CYS A 255 70.26 26.66 -4.73
CA CYS A 255 68.95 27.30 -4.58
C CYS A 255 68.12 27.33 -5.88
N TYR A 256 68.73 26.99 -7.02
CA TYR A 256 68.03 26.81 -8.30
C TYR A 256 67.44 25.41 -8.47
N SER A 257 67.78 24.45 -7.60
CA SER A 257 67.23 23.09 -7.66
C SER A 257 65.86 23.04 -6.98
N GLY A 258 64.84 22.69 -7.75
CA GLY A 258 63.48 22.46 -7.26
C GLY A 258 63.41 21.36 -6.21
N ALA A 259 64.20 20.29 -6.35
CA ALA A 259 64.32 19.23 -5.35
C ALA A 259 64.84 19.73 -4.00
N ASN A 260 65.84 20.62 -4.00
CA ASN A 260 66.36 21.22 -2.77
C ASN A 260 65.34 22.13 -2.10
N ILE A 261 64.67 22.99 -2.88
CA ILE A 261 63.60 23.87 -2.39
C ILE A 261 62.42 23.06 -1.84
N MET A 262 62.03 21.99 -2.53
CA MET A 262 61.04 21.02 -2.06
C MET A 262 61.45 20.41 -0.72
N ASN A 263 62.70 19.96 -0.59
CA ASN A 263 63.19 19.40 0.67
C ASN A 263 63.18 20.44 1.80
N ALA A 264 63.57 21.69 1.51
CA ALA A 264 63.53 22.80 2.46
C ALA A 264 62.10 23.19 2.88
N SER A 265 61.09 22.91 2.04
CA SER A 265 59.67 23.14 2.36
C SER A 265 59.11 22.18 3.39
N ARG A 266 59.65 20.95 3.46
CA ARG A 266 59.14 19.89 4.34
C ARG A 266 59.25 20.31 5.80
N TRP A 267 58.21 20.02 6.58
CA TRP A 267 58.16 20.34 8.01
C TRP A 267 58.36 21.82 8.34
N THR A 268 58.13 22.71 7.36
CA THR A 268 58.21 24.15 7.60
C THR A 268 56.94 24.63 8.28
N VAL A 269 57.11 25.37 9.37
CA VAL A 269 56.05 26.11 10.06
C VAL A 269 56.35 27.60 9.92
N TYR A 270 55.35 28.39 9.53
CA TYR A 270 55.47 29.84 9.39
C TYR A 270 54.11 30.52 9.59
N ASN A 271 54.12 31.80 9.93
CA ASN A 271 52.91 32.59 10.10
C ASN A 271 52.71 33.51 8.89
N GLY A 272 51.68 33.23 8.09
CA GLY A 272 51.32 33.98 6.88
C GLY A 272 50.09 34.87 7.07
N ALA A 273 49.56 35.38 5.95
CA ALA A 273 48.31 36.12 5.87
C ALA A 273 47.09 35.29 6.30
N THR A 274 47.10 33.97 6.07
CA THR A 274 46.02 33.07 6.53
C THR A 274 46.22 32.50 7.93
N GLY A 275 47.27 32.91 8.65
CA GLY A 275 47.63 32.38 9.98
C GLY A 275 48.81 31.41 9.93
N GLU A 276 48.92 30.57 10.96
CA GLU A 276 49.98 29.56 11.07
C GLU A 276 49.78 28.46 10.02
N ILE A 277 50.80 28.23 9.20
CA ILE A 277 50.83 27.21 8.16
C ILE A 277 51.91 26.20 8.51
N THR A 278 51.52 24.92 8.55
CA THR A 278 52.43 23.79 8.72
C THR A 278 52.48 22.98 7.44
N MET A 279 53.68 22.72 6.94
CA MET A 279 53.93 21.86 5.79
C MET A 279 54.29 20.45 6.26
N ASP A 280 53.78 19.42 5.58
CA ASP A 280 54.12 18.03 5.85
C ASP A 280 55.40 17.58 5.11
N ASN A 281 55.75 16.30 5.27
CA ASN A 281 56.92 15.71 4.61
C ASN A 281 56.80 15.62 3.08
N ASN A 282 55.60 15.78 2.53
CA ASN A 282 55.31 15.74 1.11
C ASN A 282 55.19 17.15 0.51
N GLY A 283 55.54 18.21 1.24
CA GLY A 283 55.40 19.58 0.73
C GLY A 283 53.94 19.98 0.57
N GLU A 284 53.04 19.40 1.36
CA GLU A 284 51.62 19.74 1.42
C GLU A 284 51.31 20.52 2.70
N LYS A 285 50.46 21.53 2.61
CA LYS A 285 49.88 22.15 3.81
C LYS A 285 49.10 21.10 4.60
N VAL A 286 49.34 21.03 5.90
CA VAL A 286 48.57 20.22 6.85
C VAL A 286 47.26 20.95 7.16
N PRO A 287 46.10 20.45 6.69
CA PRO A 287 44.84 21.11 6.97
C PRO A 287 44.33 20.78 8.36
N ARG A 288 43.63 21.75 8.95
CA ARG A 288 42.69 21.52 10.05
C ARG A 288 41.29 21.85 9.57
N TYR A 289 40.31 21.12 10.05
CA TYR A 289 38.88 21.34 9.76
C TYR A 289 38.11 21.45 11.05
N LYS A 290 37.01 22.19 11.03
CA LYS A 290 36.06 22.23 12.13
C LYS A 290 34.67 21.93 11.63
N LEU A 291 33.98 21.03 12.34
CA LEU A 291 32.58 20.68 12.11
C LEU A 291 31.71 21.50 13.05
N GLY A 292 30.64 22.07 12.52
CA GLY A 292 29.69 22.88 13.25
C GLY A 292 28.25 22.62 12.84
N GLN A 293 27.34 23.11 13.69
CA GLN A 293 25.90 23.04 13.53
C GLN A 293 25.30 24.40 13.82
N LEU A 294 24.14 24.71 13.23
CA LEU A 294 23.42 25.93 13.54
C LEU A 294 22.78 25.85 14.93
N GLN A 295 22.98 26.88 15.75
CA GLN A 295 22.30 27.05 17.02
C GLN A 295 21.12 28.01 16.85
N ALA A 296 19.92 27.52 17.15
CA ALA A 296 18.66 28.25 16.90
C ALA A 296 18.52 29.52 17.76
N GLU A 297 19.15 29.56 18.93
CA GLU A 297 18.99 30.64 19.92
C GLU A 297 19.61 31.97 19.45
N ASN A 298 20.75 31.91 18.79
CA ASN A 298 21.53 33.09 18.41
C ASN A 298 21.79 33.18 16.90
N SER A 299 21.23 32.27 16.10
CA SER A 299 21.52 32.16 14.67
C SER A 299 23.02 32.21 14.41
N SER A 300 23.78 31.30 15.01
CA SER A 300 25.23 31.19 14.81
C SER A 300 25.64 29.74 14.62
N ILE A 301 26.79 29.51 13.97
CA ILE A 301 27.38 28.17 13.88
C ILE A 301 28.21 27.90 15.13
N THR A 302 27.80 26.91 15.91
CA THR A 302 28.61 26.38 16.99
C THR A 302 29.46 25.24 16.46
N TYR A 303 30.77 25.45 16.41
CA TYR A 303 31.75 24.43 16.05
C TYR A 303 32.05 23.56 17.27
N PHE A 304 31.87 22.26 17.12
CA PHE A 304 31.95 21.30 18.23
C PHE A 304 33.01 20.22 18.04
N MET A 305 33.58 20.08 16.85
CA MET A 305 34.61 19.07 16.58
C MET A 305 35.72 19.66 15.71
N LEU A 306 36.97 19.46 16.15
CA LEU A 306 38.19 19.83 15.43
C LEU A 306 38.83 18.57 14.85
N LEU A 307 39.10 18.58 13.55
CA LEU A 307 39.76 17.53 12.81
C LEU A 307 41.08 18.03 12.21
N GLY A 308 42.01 17.13 12.01
CA GLY A 308 43.27 17.44 11.33
C GLY A 308 44.15 16.23 11.23
N ARG A 309 45.30 16.41 10.56
CA ARG A 309 46.27 15.32 10.44
C ARG A 309 47.17 15.29 11.67
N SER A 310 47.32 14.12 12.25
CA SER A 310 48.32 13.87 13.30
C SER A 310 49.35 12.87 12.80
N VAL A 311 50.57 13.02 13.30
CA VAL A 311 51.68 12.13 13.03
C VAL A 311 51.51 10.91 13.95
N ASN A 312 51.22 9.76 13.36
CA ASN A 312 51.23 8.50 14.12
C ASN A 312 52.67 8.06 14.43
N SER A 313 52.82 7.08 15.32
CA SER A 313 54.12 6.49 15.70
C SER A 313 54.95 6.00 14.50
N THR A 314 54.31 5.69 13.37
CA THR A 314 54.92 5.30 12.10
C THR A 314 55.28 6.48 11.18
N LYS A 315 55.18 7.72 11.66
CA LYS A 315 55.32 8.99 10.90
C LYS A 315 54.35 9.15 9.72
N ASN A 316 53.28 8.36 9.70
CA ASN A 316 52.19 8.53 8.74
C ASN A 316 51.19 9.55 9.27
N PHE A 317 50.85 10.51 8.43
CA PHE A 317 49.84 11.52 8.73
C PHE A 317 48.46 11.01 8.35
N ASN A 318 47.66 10.67 9.36
CA ASN A 318 46.26 10.28 9.17
C ASN A 318 45.33 11.39 9.66
N MET A 319 44.23 11.59 8.93
CA MET A 319 43.14 12.44 9.40
C MET A 319 42.52 11.81 10.65
N GLN A 320 42.30 12.61 11.68
CA GLN A 320 41.64 12.16 12.90
C GLN A 320 40.89 13.31 13.58
N ILE A 321 40.04 12.96 14.54
CA ILE A 321 39.43 13.92 15.46
C ILE A 321 40.51 14.34 16.46
N LEU A 322 40.86 15.62 16.46
CA LEU A 322 41.87 16.19 17.35
C LEU A 322 41.27 16.58 18.71
N ASN A 323 40.08 17.18 18.69
CA ASN A 323 39.42 17.63 19.91
C ASN A 323 37.91 17.77 19.72
N LEU A 324 37.15 17.57 20.80
CA LEU A 324 35.75 17.95 20.91
C LEU A 324 35.70 19.32 21.60
N LEU A 325 35.29 20.34 20.86
CA LEU A 325 35.22 21.72 21.33
C LEU A 325 33.98 21.98 22.19
N SER A 326 32.89 21.26 21.92
CA SER A 326 31.63 21.31 22.67
C SER A 326 30.81 20.04 22.39
N GLN A 327 29.69 19.86 23.10
CA GLN A 327 28.78 18.74 22.84
C GLN A 327 27.83 19.08 21.67
N PRO A 328 27.70 18.21 20.65
CA PRO A 328 26.73 18.41 19.57
C PRO A 328 25.29 18.28 20.10
N ILE A 329 24.35 18.95 19.42
CA ILE A 329 22.95 19.04 19.86
C ILE A 329 22.11 18.19 18.91
N TRP A 330 21.86 16.95 19.34
CA TRP A 330 21.11 15.99 18.53
C TRP A 330 19.61 15.97 18.77
N GLY A 331 19.10 16.77 19.73
CA GLY A 331 17.65 17.08 19.86
C GLY A 331 16.74 15.87 19.98
N THR A 332 17.36 14.71 20.18
CA THR A 332 16.79 13.46 20.65
C THR A 332 16.76 13.52 22.18
N SER A 333 15.84 12.79 22.79
CA SER A 333 15.70 12.72 24.25
C SER A 333 17.00 12.36 24.99
N ASN A 334 17.93 11.73 24.29
CA ASN A 334 19.19 11.19 24.83
C ASN A 334 20.42 11.95 24.31
N SER A 335 20.25 13.04 23.56
CA SER A 335 21.35 13.79 22.91
C SER A 335 22.29 12.88 22.10
N GLN A 336 21.76 11.86 21.45
CA GLN A 336 22.50 10.93 20.58
C GLN A 336 22.25 11.23 19.09
N PRO A 337 23.26 11.01 18.23
CA PRO A 337 23.13 11.17 16.79
C PRO A 337 22.03 10.26 16.23
N ILE A 338 21.44 10.70 15.13
CA ILE A 338 20.38 9.93 14.47
C ILE A 338 21.00 8.68 13.82
N PRO A 339 20.32 7.53 13.80
CA PRO A 339 20.78 6.39 13.02
C PRO A 339 20.65 6.66 11.51
N ASP A 340 21.58 6.15 10.71
CA ASP A 340 21.58 6.28 9.25
C ASP A 340 20.51 5.41 8.56
N VAL A 341 19.94 4.45 9.29
CA VAL A 341 18.80 3.61 8.90
C VAL A 341 17.61 3.90 9.82
N PRO A 342 16.38 4.06 9.28
CA PRO A 342 15.18 4.17 10.10
C PRO A 342 14.99 2.97 11.02
N VAL A 343 14.35 3.17 12.17
CA VAL A 343 14.07 2.09 13.15
C VAL A 343 13.31 0.93 12.51
N CYS A 344 12.35 1.22 11.62
CA CYS A 344 11.61 0.20 10.88
C CYS A 344 12.27 -0.23 9.56
N GLY A 345 13.44 0.32 9.19
CA GLY A 345 14.02 0.16 7.87
C GLY A 345 13.34 1.05 6.82
N PHE A 346 13.89 1.13 5.61
CA PHE A 346 13.38 2.04 4.56
C PHE A 346 12.09 1.53 3.92
N ASN A 347 11.89 0.22 3.88
CA ASN A 347 10.73 -0.49 3.36
C ASN A 347 9.93 -1.18 4.48
N ASN A 348 10.04 -0.70 5.71
CA ASN A 348 9.40 -1.27 6.90
C ASN A 348 9.84 -2.74 7.19
N GLU A 349 11.04 -3.11 6.76
CA GLU A 349 11.60 -4.48 6.87
C GLU A 349 11.91 -4.93 8.31
N PHE A 350 12.20 -4.01 9.23
CA PHE A 350 12.53 -4.34 10.63
C PHE A 350 11.31 -4.30 11.56
N CYS A 351 10.22 -3.69 11.12
CA CYS A 351 8.99 -3.62 11.90
C CYS A 351 8.07 -4.79 11.53
N LYS A 352 7.55 -5.48 12.55
CA LYS A 352 6.68 -6.65 12.36
C LYS A 352 5.52 -6.27 11.42
N PRO A 353 5.25 -7.04 10.34
CA PRO A 353 4.09 -6.79 9.51
C PRO A 353 2.85 -6.87 10.40
N LYS A 354 1.96 -5.88 10.27
CA LYS A 354 0.66 -5.93 10.95
C LYS A 354 -0.03 -7.23 10.51
N ASN A 355 -0.20 -8.16 11.44
CA ASN A 355 -0.68 -9.49 11.14
C ASN A 355 -2.20 -9.46 10.92
N TYR A 356 -2.60 -9.12 9.69
CA TYR A 356 -4.00 -9.10 9.27
C TYR A 356 -4.55 -10.50 8.97
N LEU A 357 -3.74 -11.56 9.09
CA LEU A 357 -4.15 -12.93 8.83
C LEU A 357 -5.37 -13.33 9.68
N ALA A 358 -5.41 -12.89 10.94
CA ALA A 358 -6.57 -13.09 11.81
C ALA A 358 -7.84 -12.38 11.29
N TYR A 359 -7.72 -11.15 10.78
CA TYR A 359 -8.84 -10.42 10.19
C TYR A 359 -9.35 -11.08 8.91
N TYR A 360 -8.46 -11.58 8.05
CA TYR A 360 -8.84 -12.31 6.84
C TYR A 360 -9.54 -13.64 7.15
N ILE A 361 -9.09 -14.38 8.18
CA ILE A 361 -9.76 -15.61 8.63
C ILE A 361 -11.15 -15.29 9.18
N VAL A 362 -11.30 -14.28 10.04
CA VAL A 362 -12.61 -13.89 10.60
C VAL A 362 -13.58 -13.45 9.50
N ALA A 363 -13.12 -12.64 8.54
CA ALA A 363 -13.93 -12.23 7.40
C ALA A 363 -14.34 -13.42 6.52
N GLY A 364 -13.41 -14.35 6.25
CA GLY A 364 -13.68 -15.57 5.49
C GLY A 364 -14.73 -16.46 6.16
N VAL A 365 -14.61 -16.70 7.48
CA VAL A 365 -15.58 -17.47 8.26
C VAL A 365 -16.95 -16.77 8.26
N GLY A 366 -16.99 -15.45 8.39
CA GLY A 366 -18.22 -14.67 8.34
C GLY A 366 -18.98 -14.82 7.01
N ILE A 367 -18.27 -14.78 5.88
CA ILE A 367 -18.87 -14.97 4.55
C ILE A 367 -19.44 -16.38 4.40
N VAL A 368 -18.70 -17.41 4.83
CA VAL A 368 -19.17 -18.80 4.76
C VAL A 368 -20.41 -19.01 5.62
N LEU A 369 -20.44 -18.46 6.83
CA LEU A 369 -21.62 -18.51 7.70
C LEU A 369 -22.83 -17.79 7.07
N ALA A 370 -22.62 -16.62 6.46
CA ALA A 370 -23.69 -15.89 5.78
C ALA A 370 -24.26 -16.69 4.59
N ILE A 371 -23.42 -17.38 3.83
CA ILE A 371 -23.85 -18.28 2.73
C ILE A 371 -24.66 -19.46 3.29
N ILE A 372 -24.20 -20.10 4.38
CA ILE A 372 -24.93 -21.20 5.01
C ILE A 372 -26.30 -20.74 5.51
N VAL A 373 -26.36 -19.60 6.21
CA VAL A 373 -27.63 -19.01 6.67
C VAL A 373 -28.54 -18.67 5.49
N GLY A 374 -27.99 -18.13 4.40
CA GLY A 374 -28.72 -17.85 3.17
C GLY A 374 -29.33 -19.11 2.53
N ILE A 375 -28.55 -20.20 2.44
CA ILE A 375 -29.03 -21.49 1.93
C ILE A 375 -30.13 -22.07 2.82
N VAL A 376 -29.95 -22.02 4.15
CA VAL A 376 -30.95 -22.50 5.11
C VAL A 376 -32.24 -21.68 5.02
N ALA A 377 -32.13 -20.34 5.00
CA ALA A 377 -33.28 -19.46 4.84
C ALA A 377 -34.01 -19.68 3.52
N PHE A 378 -33.29 -19.88 2.42
CA PHE A 378 -33.86 -20.22 1.12
C PHE A 378 -34.58 -21.58 1.14
N TYR A 379 -34.01 -22.58 1.79
CA TYR A 379 -34.65 -23.88 1.99
C TYR A 379 -35.97 -23.74 2.77
N TYR A 380 -35.97 -23.01 3.89
CA TYR A 380 -37.18 -22.76 4.68
C TYR A 380 -38.22 -21.95 3.90
N TYR A 381 -37.80 -20.94 3.13
CA TYR A 381 -38.69 -20.18 2.25
C TYR A 381 -39.38 -21.09 1.22
N LYS A 382 -38.61 -21.95 0.54
CA LYS A 382 -39.16 -22.91 -0.44
C LYS A 382 -40.09 -23.92 0.23
N LYS A 383 -39.72 -24.43 1.41
CA LYS A 383 -40.54 -25.35 2.20
C LYS A 383 -41.87 -24.70 2.62
N HIS A 384 -41.84 -23.48 3.14
CA HIS A 384 -43.05 -22.74 3.52
C HIS A 384 -43.96 -22.49 2.33
N LYS A 385 -43.41 -22.11 1.16
CA LYS A 385 -44.19 -21.90 -0.06
C LYS A 385 -44.85 -23.21 -0.54
N TYR A 386 -44.12 -24.33 -0.47
CA TYR A 386 -44.66 -25.65 -0.83
C TYR A 386 -45.75 -26.12 0.13
N GLU A 387 -45.56 -25.93 1.44
CA GLU A 387 -46.57 -26.28 2.44
C GLU A 387 -47.81 -25.39 2.30
N ALA A 388 -47.67 -24.10 2.02
CA ALA A 388 -48.80 -23.20 1.79
C ALA A 388 -49.66 -23.61 0.58
N ALA A 389 -49.02 -23.99 -0.55
CA ALA A 389 -49.72 -24.46 -1.75
C ALA A 389 -50.45 -25.80 -1.55
N LEU A 390 -50.08 -26.58 -0.53
CA LEU A 390 -50.70 -27.87 -0.21
C LEU A 390 -52.03 -27.71 0.54
N PHE A 391 -52.23 -26.59 1.23
CA PHE A 391 -53.42 -26.30 2.05
C PHE A 391 -54.54 -25.56 1.30
N GLU A 392 -54.32 -25.20 0.03
CA GLU A 392 -55.37 -24.65 -0.82
C GLU A 392 -56.36 -25.76 -1.19
N SER A 393 -57.50 -25.78 -0.50
CA SER A 393 -58.49 -26.86 -0.40
C SER A 393 -59.23 -27.16 -1.71
N SER A 394 -58.53 -27.69 -2.70
CA SER A 394 -59.05 -27.99 -4.05
C SER A 394 -60.15 -29.07 -4.09
N PHE A 395 -60.27 -29.91 -3.06
CA PHE A 395 -61.29 -30.97 -2.95
C PHE A 395 -62.59 -30.50 -2.30
N LYS A 396 -62.62 -29.33 -1.64
CA LYS A 396 -63.82 -28.82 -0.98
C LYS A 396 -64.79 -28.31 -2.04
N VAL A 397 -66.01 -28.82 -2.05
CA VAL A 397 -67.08 -28.37 -2.94
C VAL A 397 -68.19 -27.76 -2.12
N ASP A 398 -68.78 -26.70 -2.64
CA ASP A 398 -69.85 -26.00 -1.98
C ASP A 398 -71.21 -26.53 -2.45
N MET A 399 -72.00 -27.06 -1.52
CA MET A 399 -73.26 -27.74 -1.82
C MET A 399 -74.33 -26.80 -2.39
N GLN A 400 -74.17 -25.48 -2.24
CA GLN A 400 -75.13 -24.50 -2.79
C GLN A 400 -75.27 -24.58 -4.33
N TYR A 401 -74.25 -25.11 -5.02
CA TYR A 401 -74.27 -25.29 -6.48
C TYR A 401 -74.79 -26.66 -6.93
N PHE A 402 -75.29 -27.48 -6.00
CA PHE A 402 -75.91 -28.75 -6.33
C PHE A 402 -77.44 -28.60 -6.45
N HIS A 403 -78.00 -29.00 -7.58
CA HIS A 403 -79.43 -29.02 -7.83
C HIS A 403 -79.92 -30.46 -8.01
N PRO A 404 -80.66 -31.03 -7.03
CA PRO A 404 -81.19 -32.38 -7.15
C PRO A 404 -82.26 -32.45 -8.24
N PHE A 405 -82.29 -33.58 -8.96
CA PHE A 405 -83.35 -33.85 -9.90
C PHE A 405 -84.64 -34.24 -9.17
N SER A 406 -85.75 -33.60 -9.55
CA SER A 406 -87.09 -33.95 -9.06
C SER A 406 -87.78 -34.90 -10.03
N SER A 407 -88.57 -35.83 -9.48
CA SER A 407 -89.43 -36.75 -10.23
C SER A 407 -90.32 -36.03 -11.27
N LYS A 408 -90.67 -34.75 -11.05
CA LYS A 408 -91.54 -33.94 -11.92
C LYS A 408 -90.80 -33.19 -13.04
N ASP A 409 -89.47 -33.14 -13.02
CA ASP A 409 -88.68 -32.41 -14.02
C ASP A 409 -88.48 -33.24 -15.31
N LYS A 410 -89.25 -32.89 -16.35
CA LYS A 410 -89.16 -33.54 -17.67
C LYS A 410 -87.78 -33.38 -18.33
N SER A 411 -87.08 -32.28 -18.05
CA SER A 411 -85.75 -32.00 -18.60
C SER A 411 -84.63 -32.78 -17.90
N ALA A 412 -84.80 -33.05 -16.59
CA ALA A 412 -83.93 -33.96 -15.86
C ALA A 412 -84.08 -35.40 -16.37
N ARG A 413 -85.33 -35.84 -16.60
CA ARG A 413 -85.62 -37.17 -17.18
C ARG A 413 -85.00 -37.35 -18.56
N SER A 414 -85.09 -36.38 -19.46
CA SER A 414 -84.48 -36.49 -20.79
C SER A 414 -82.95 -36.54 -20.73
N ARG A 415 -82.31 -35.74 -19.86
CA ARG A 415 -80.84 -35.72 -19.68
C ARG A 415 -80.29 -37.01 -19.07
N VAL A 416 -81.00 -37.61 -18.12
CA VAL A 416 -80.62 -38.92 -17.55
C VAL A 416 -80.92 -40.03 -18.55
N ALA A 417 -82.04 -39.97 -19.26
CA ALA A 417 -82.38 -40.95 -20.30
C ALA A 417 -81.41 -40.92 -21.49
N SER A 418 -80.91 -39.74 -21.92
CA SER A 418 -79.91 -39.65 -22.98
C SER A 418 -78.57 -40.28 -22.60
N LEU A 419 -78.20 -40.27 -21.31
CA LEU A 419 -77.01 -40.97 -20.81
C LEU A 419 -77.20 -42.49 -20.73
N ASN A 420 -78.45 -42.95 -20.67
CA ASN A 420 -78.82 -44.38 -20.63
C ASN A 420 -79.11 -44.96 -22.02
N ALA A 421 -79.05 -44.16 -23.10
CA ALA A 421 -79.50 -44.55 -24.44
C ALA A 421 -78.77 -45.78 -25.03
N ASP A 422 -77.54 -46.05 -24.58
CA ASP A 422 -76.72 -47.20 -25.00
C ASP A 422 -76.71 -48.36 -23.99
N SER A 423 -77.73 -48.48 -23.13
CA SER A 423 -77.83 -49.55 -22.12
C SER A 423 -79.08 -50.42 -22.31
N VAL A 424 -78.87 -51.74 -22.27
CA VAL A 424 -79.92 -52.78 -22.40
C VAL A 424 -81.02 -52.50 -21.38
N SER A 425 -82.26 -52.55 -21.85
CA SER A 425 -83.51 -52.27 -21.14
C SER A 425 -83.59 -52.85 -19.73
N THR A 426 -83.22 -52.05 -18.73
CA THR A 426 -83.57 -52.25 -17.32
C THR A 426 -84.48 -51.11 -16.86
N ASN A 427 -85.61 -51.48 -16.24
CA ASN A 427 -86.72 -50.62 -15.82
C ASN A 427 -86.27 -49.28 -15.21
N THR A 428 -86.48 -48.18 -15.95
CA THR A 428 -86.12 -46.79 -15.62
C THR A 428 -87.04 -46.13 -14.60
N HIS A 429 -87.86 -46.89 -13.87
CA HIS A 429 -88.91 -46.35 -13.01
C HIS A 429 -88.50 -46.09 -11.55
N ASN A 430 -87.35 -46.58 -11.08
CA ASN A 430 -87.02 -46.57 -9.63
C ASN A 430 -85.79 -45.75 -9.21
N PHE A 431 -85.22 -44.88 -10.06
CA PHE A 431 -84.00 -44.13 -9.71
C PHE A 431 -84.14 -42.60 -9.68
N LEU A 432 -85.34 -42.06 -9.96
CA LEU A 432 -85.65 -40.64 -9.84
C LEU A 432 -86.68 -40.41 -8.73
N GLY A 433 -86.23 -40.59 -7.48
CA GLY A 433 -86.96 -40.19 -6.29
C GLY A 433 -87.33 -38.71 -6.30
N ASP A 434 -88.36 -38.36 -5.53
CA ASP A 434 -88.95 -37.03 -5.51
C ASP A 434 -88.01 -36.01 -4.84
N GLY A 435 -86.97 -35.55 -5.55
CA GLY A 435 -86.10 -34.43 -5.16
C GLY A 435 -85.42 -34.55 -3.79
N SER A 436 -85.55 -35.70 -3.14
CA SER A 436 -85.21 -35.96 -1.76
C SER A 436 -84.34 -37.21 -1.72
N PHE A 437 -83.29 -37.12 -0.91
CA PHE A 437 -82.38 -38.21 -0.59
C PHE A 437 -83.18 -39.48 -0.25
N GLU A 438 -83.25 -40.45 -1.17
CA GLU A 438 -84.02 -41.67 -0.96
C GLU A 438 -83.46 -42.42 0.25
N THR A 439 -84.34 -42.72 1.20
CA THR A 439 -83.99 -43.41 2.43
C THR A 439 -84.20 -44.90 2.19
N SER A 440 -83.12 -45.64 1.89
CA SER A 440 -83.18 -47.10 1.98
C SER A 440 -83.55 -47.51 3.40
N ALA A 441 -84.31 -48.60 3.54
CA ALA A 441 -84.83 -49.15 4.81
C ALA A 441 -83.75 -49.60 5.83
N HIS A 442 -82.48 -49.26 5.59
CA HIS A 442 -81.40 -49.24 6.58
C HIS A 442 -80.89 -47.80 6.72
N GLY A 443 -81.41 -47.10 7.72
CA GLY A 443 -81.12 -45.69 7.99
C GLY A 443 -79.61 -45.42 8.12
N ASN A 444 -79.12 -44.50 7.29
CA ASN A 444 -77.90 -43.67 7.40
C ASN A 444 -77.23 -43.39 6.02
N ASN A 445 -77.70 -44.03 4.95
CA ASN A 445 -77.06 -43.98 3.63
C ASN A 445 -78.03 -43.51 2.55
N ALA A 446 -78.09 -42.19 2.30
CA ALA A 446 -78.99 -41.65 1.28
C ALA A 446 -78.22 -41.15 0.05
N LYS A 447 -78.76 -41.45 -1.14
CA LYS A 447 -78.19 -41.06 -2.45
C LYS A 447 -79.14 -40.06 -3.13
N ALA A 448 -78.60 -39.09 -3.84
CA ALA A 448 -79.36 -38.16 -4.68
C ALA A 448 -78.62 -37.93 -6.01
N VAL A 449 -79.36 -37.81 -7.11
CA VAL A 449 -78.82 -37.49 -8.43
C VAL A 449 -79.20 -36.05 -8.78
N GLY A 450 -78.27 -35.28 -9.33
CA GLY A 450 -78.52 -33.89 -9.69
C GLY A 450 -77.39 -33.28 -10.53
N THR A 451 -77.47 -31.98 -10.76
CA THR A 451 -76.39 -31.23 -11.43
C THR A 451 -75.54 -30.46 -10.44
N TYR A 452 -74.22 -30.55 -10.60
CA TYR A 452 -73.24 -29.72 -9.91
C TYR A 452 -72.44 -28.94 -10.94
N LYS A 453 -72.54 -27.59 -10.92
CA LYS A 453 -71.91 -26.70 -11.92
C LYS A 453 -72.14 -27.14 -13.38
N GLY A 454 -73.34 -27.64 -13.68
CA GLY A 454 -73.76 -28.08 -15.02
C GLY A 454 -73.46 -29.56 -15.37
N ALA A 455 -72.59 -30.24 -14.63
CA ALA A 455 -72.32 -31.67 -14.83
C ALA A 455 -73.26 -32.55 -13.99
N ILE A 456 -73.66 -33.71 -14.51
CA ILE A 456 -74.56 -34.65 -13.80
C ILE A 456 -73.74 -35.49 -12.82
N CYS A 457 -74.12 -35.47 -11.55
CA CYS A 457 -73.39 -36.12 -10.47
C CYS A 457 -74.31 -36.82 -9.47
N ILE A 458 -73.73 -37.78 -8.74
CA ILE A 458 -74.35 -38.45 -7.60
C ILE A 458 -73.77 -37.88 -6.32
N VAL A 459 -74.66 -37.52 -5.39
CA VAL A 459 -74.31 -37.13 -4.03
C VAL A 459 -74.62 -38.28 -3.10
N LYS A 460 -73.59 -38.75 -2.38
CA LYS A 460 -73.75 -39.69 -1.26
C LYS A 460 -73.72 -38.91 0.04
N ARG A 461 -74.81 -38.95 0.82
CA ARG A 461 -74.90 -38.36 2.16
C ARG A 461 -74.51 -39.39 3.22
N ARG A 462 -73.72 -38.97 4.20
CA ARG A 462 -73.31 -39.77 5.35
C ARG A 462 -73.39 -38.95 6.64
N LYS A 463 -73.92 -39.55 7.72
CA LYS A 463 -73.93 -38.93 9.05
C LYS A 463 -72.51 -38.92 9.61
N LYS A 464 -72.13 -37.79 10.22
CA LYS A 464 -70.85 -37.64 10.91
C LYS A 464 -70.86 -38.47 12.19
N LEU A 465 -69.81 -39.24 12.41
CA LEU A 465 -69.56 -39.92 13.70
C LEU A 465 -68.97 -38.98 14.76
N GLY A 466 -68.57 -37.76 14.38
CA GLY A 466 -68.02 -36.72 15.24
C GLY A 466 -67.67 -35.45 14.46
N ARG A 467 -67.08 -34.43 15.11
CA ARG A 467 -66.65 -33.21 14.42
C ARG A 467 -65.48 -33.52 13.49
N ILE A 468 -65.75 -33.51 12.18
CA ILE A 468 -64.70 -33.62 11.15
C ILE A 468 -64.09 -32.23 10.97
N ALA A 469 -62.96 -31.97 11.63
CA ALA A 469 -62.16 -30.77 11.44
C ALA A 469 -60.85 -31.17 10.76
N PHE A 470 -60.67 -30.79 9.50
CA PHE A 470 -59.39 -31.00 8.83
C PHE A 470 -58.39 -29.97 9.35
N ASN A 471 -57.45 -30.41 10.17
CA ASN A 471 -56.40 -29.54 10.69
C ASN A 471 -55.11 -29.69 9.86
N LYS A 472 -54.16 -28.76 10.06
CA LYS A 472 -52.83 -28.84 9.42
C LYS A 472 -52.08 -30.16 9.72
N ALA A 473 -52.45 -30.86 10.79
CA ALA A 473 -51.90 -32.16 11.17
C ALA A 473 -52.33 -33.31 10.24
N ASP A 474 -53.45 -33.17 9.51
CA ASP A 474 -54.01 -34.22 8.65
C ASP A 474 -53.48 -34.17 7.21
N LYS A 475 -52.23 -33.70 7.03
CA LYS A 475 -51.58 -33.50 5.72
C LYS A 475 -51.71 -34.72 4.80
N LYS A 476 -51.64 -35.93 5.36
CA LYS A 476 -51.81 -37.19 4.60
C LYS A 476 -53.19 -37.30 3.95
N ILE A 477 -54.25 -36.87 4.62
CA ILE A 477 -55.62 -36.95 4.10
C ILE A 477 -55.83 -35.95 2.95
N TYR A 478 -55.28 -34.73 3.09
CA TYR A 478 -55.29 -33.73 2.00
C TYR A 478 -54.59 -34.24 0.73
N VAL A 479 -53.42 -34.86 0.88
CA VAL A 479 -52.69 -35.46 -0.26
C VAL A 479 -53.52 -36.55 -0.94
N VAL A 480 -54.15 -37.43 -0.16
CA VAL A 480 -55.00 -38.51 -0.70
C VAL A 480 -56.22 -37.94 -1.42
N LEU A 481 -56.96 -37.00 -0.81
CA LEU A 481 -58.15 -36.41 -1.42
C LEU A 481 -57.85 -35.63 -2.71
N ARG A 482 -56.70 -34.93 -2.75
CA ARG A 482 -56.22 -34.28 -3.98
C ARG A 482 -55.87 -35.31 -5.03
N SER A 483 -55.14 -36.36 -4.67
CA SER A 483 -54.77 -37.44 -5.59
C SER A 483 -56.01 -38.09 -6.20
N ILE A 484 -57.02 -38.42 -5.40
CA ILE A 484 -58.28 -39.02 -5.86
C ILE A 484 -59.06 -38.08 -6.79
N LYS A 485 -59.02 -36.76 -6.56
CA LYS A 485 -59.65 -35.77 -7.44
C LYS A 485 -58.89 -35.57 -8.76
N GLU A 486 -57.56 -35.65 -8.75
CA GLU A 486 -56.72 -35.50 -9.95
C GLU A 486 -56.72 -36.78 -10.82
N ILE A 487 -57.07 -37.94 -10.26
CA ILE A 487 -57.25 -39.18 -11.02
C ILE A 487 -58.48 -39.06 -11.92
N SER A 488 -58.25 -39.09 -13.23
CA SER A 488 -59.26 -39.15 -14.28
C SER A 488 -58.90 -40.29 -15.22
N HIS A 489 -59.74 -41.32 -15.29
CA HIS A 489 -59.54 -42.49 -16.14
C HIS A 489 -60.89 -43.05 -16.57
N ASP A 490 -61.01 -43.54 -17.80
CA ASP A 490 -62.29 -44.00 -18.37
C ASP A 490 -62.94 -45.14 -17.56
N ASN A 491 -62.12 -45.97 -16.92
CA ASN A 491 -62.55 -47.10 -16.10
C ASN A 491 -62.70 -46.80 -14.60
N LEU A 492 -62.49 -45.54 -14.16
CA LEU A 492 -62.68 -45.12 -12.77
C LEU A 492 -63.75 -44.05 -12.68
N ASN A 493 -64.70 -44.21 -11.76
CA ASN A 493 -65.67 -43.15 -11.52
C ASN A 493 -64.97 -41.93 -10.91
N GLN A 494 -65.11 -40.78 -11.56
CA GLN A 494 -64.43 -39.55 -11.17
C GLN A 494 -64.99 -38.98 -9.87
N PHE A 495 -64.08 -38.67 -8.95
CA PHE A 495 -64.40 -37.97 -7.72
C PHE A 495 -64.40 -36.45 -7.96
N ILE A 496 -65.53 -35.79 -7.68
CA ILE A 496 -65.71 -34.35 -7.93
C ILE A 496 -65.25 -33.54 -6.71
N GLY A 497 -65.59 -34.00 -5.51
CA GLY A 497 -65.18 -33.39 -4.26
C GLY A 497 -66.04 -33.75 -3.06
N LEU A 498 -65.70 -33.16 -1.91
CA LEU A 498 -66.38 -33.34 -0.64
C LEU A 498 -66.93 -32.01 -0.14
N SER A 499 -68.21 -32.00 0.23
CA SER A 499 -68.79 -30.91 1.01
C SER A 499 -68.89 -31.37 2.46
N ILE A 500 -68.18 -30.66 3.33
CA ILE A 500 -68.31 -30.79 4.77
C ILE A 500 -69.09 -29.57 5.21
N ASP A 501 -70.40 -29.73 5.29
CA ASP A 501 -71.30 -28.70 5.81
C ASP A 501 -71.12 -28.58 7.33
N GLU A 502 -71.53 -27.49 7.97
CA GLU A 502 -71.40 -27.34 9.44
C GLU A 502 -72.38 -28.25 10.22
N ASN A 503 -73.37 -28.81 9.52
CA ASN A 503 -74.41 -29.69 10.03
C ASN A 503 -73.93 -31.14 10.28
N GLU A 504 -74.79 -32.02 10.81
CA GLU A 504 -74.46 -33.43 11.17
C GLU A 504 -74.03 -34.34 9.99
N TYR A 505 -73.97 -33.85 8.75
CA TYR A 505 -73.75 -34.66 7.55
C TYR A 505 -72.55 -34.19 6.73
N PHE A 506 -71.90 -35.12 6.02
CA PHE A 506 -70.97 -34.80 4.93
C PHE A 506 -71.46 -35.42 3.61
N TYR A 507 -71.10 -34.77 2.51
CA TYR A 507 -71.55 -35.12 1.17
C TYR A 507 -70.34 -35.41 0.27
N ALA A 508 -70.32 -36.60 -0.32
CA ALA A 508 -69.32 -36.98 -1.32
C ALA A 508 -69.96 -36.94 -2.71
N LEU A 509 -69.36 -36.15 -3.61
CA LEU A 509 -69.80 -35.97 -4.98
C LEU A 509 -68.97 -36.84 -5.93
N TRP A 510 -69.66 -37.63 -6.73
CA TRP A 510 -69.08 -38.49 -7.76
C TRP A 510 -69.79 -38.22 -9.10
N SER A 511 -69.10 -38.42 -10.21
CA SER A 511 -69.76 -38.39 -11.53
C SER A 511 -70.86 -39.44 -11.61
N TYR A 512 -71.94 -39.12 -12.34
CA TYR A 512 -73.06 -40.04 -12.50
C TYR A 512 -72.70 -41.14 -13.51
N CYS A 513 -72.74 -42.39 -13.05
CA CYS A 513 -72.54 -43.57 -13.89
C CYS A 513 -73.90 -44.24 -14.16
N PRO A 514 -74.39 -44.21 -15.42
CA PRO A 514 -75.72 -44.74 -15.78
C PRO A 514 -75.85 -46.25 -15.54
N ARG A 515 -74.77 -47.01 -15.79
CA ARG A 515 -74.75 -48.48 -15.70
C ARG A 515 -74.56 -49.03 -14.27
N GLY A 516 -74.43 -48.16 -13.27
CA GLY A 516 -74.12 -48.57 -11.90
C GLY A 516 -72.66 -48.98 -11.69
N SER A 517 -72.38 -49.54 -10.52
CA SER A 517 -71.05 -50.09 -10.19
C SER A 517 -70.88 -51.51 -10.72
N LEU A 518 -69.64 -51.99 -10.80
CA LEU A 518 -69.38 -53.38 -11.19
C LEU A 518 -70.06 -54.38 -10.25
N GLU A 519 -70.18 -54.04 -8.96
CA GLU A 519 -70.93 -54.81 -7.96
C GLU A 519 -72.41 -54.94 -8.36
N ASP A 520 -73.03 -53.83 -8.78
CA ASP A 520 -74.43 -53.80 -9.20
C ASP A 520 -74.68 -54.62 -10.49
N ILE A 521 -73.65 -54.84 -11.31
CA ILE A 521 -73.75 -55.65 -12.53
C ILE A 521 -73.48 -57.14 -12.24
N ILE A 522 -72.45 -57.45 -11.45
CA ILE A 522 -72.03 -58.83 -11.16
C ILE A 522 -73.02 -59.55 -10.24
N PHE A 523 -73.52 -58.88 -9.21
CA PHE A 523 -74.33 -59.51 -8.17
C PHE A 523 -75.84 -59.35 -8.38
N ASN A 524 -76.28 -58.74 -9.48
CA ASN A 524 -77.69 -58.62 -9.78
C ASN A 524 -78.20 -59.88 -10.50
N PRO A 525 -79.07 -60.68 -9.87
CA PRO A 525 -79.58 -61.93 -10.45
C PRO A 525 -80.44 -61.71 -11.71
N GLU A 526 -80.92 -60.49 -11.95
CA GLU A 526 -81.73 -60.14 -13.13
C GLU A 526 -80.87 -59.89 -14.39
N ILE A 527 -79.56 -59.65 -14.22
CA ILE A 527 -78.63 -59.41 -15.33
C ILE A 527 -77.99 -60.74 -15.71
N ARG A 528 -78.33 -61.26 -16.90
CA ARG A 528 -77.66 -62.44 -17.46
C ARG A 528 -76.32 -62.04 -18.06
N ILE A 529 -75.23 -62.38 -17.37
CA ILE A 529 -73.86 -62.15 -17.83
C ILE A 529 -73.48 -63.28 -18.80
N ASP A 530 -73.31 -62.96 -20.08
CA ASP A 530 -72.90 -63.95 -21.09
C ASP A 530 -71.41 -64.32 -20.95
N GLU A 531 -71.04 -65.49 -21.46
CA GLU A 531 -69.66 -66.00 -21.38
C GLU A 531 -68.66 -65.06 -22.07
N THR A 532 -69.10 -64.40 -23.14
CA THR A 532 -68.31 -63.40 -23.88
C THR A 532 -67.94 -62.20 -22.99
N PHE A 533 -68.89 -61.65 -22.22
CA PHE A 533 -68.62 -60.57 -21.28
C PHE A 533 -67.72 -61.02 -20.12
N GLN A 534 -67.89 -62.25 -19.61
CA GLN A 534 -67.02 -62.79 -18.55
C GLN A 534 -65.56 -62.86 -19.00
N VAL A 535 -65.31 -63.33 -20.23
CA VAL A 535 -63.96 -63.40 -20.81
C VAL A 535 -63.40 -62.01 -21.08
N SER A 536 -64.20 -61.08 -21.64
CA SER A 536 -63.74 -59.71 -21.88
C SER A 536 -63.43 -58.96 -20.59
N LEU A 537 -64.31 -59.07 -19.58
CA LEU A 537 -64.09 -58.47 -18.27
C LEU A 537 -62.85 -59.04 -17.58
N THR A 538 -62.65 -60.36 -17.62
CA THR A 538 -61.46 -61.01 -17.06
C THR A 538 -60.20 -60.53 -17.77
N ARG A 539 -60.23 -60.42 -19.10
CA ARG A 539 -59.11 -59.88 -19.89
C ARG A 539 -58.83 -58.42 -19.55
N ASP A 540 -59.85 -57.59 -19.37
CA ASP A 540 -59.68 -56.17 -19.00
C ASP A 540 -59.12 -56.02 -17.59
N ILE A 541 -59.54 -56.84 -16.63
CA ILE A 541 -58.98 -56.89 -15.27
C ILE A 541 -57.51 -57.31 -15.29
N VAL A 542 -57.15 -58.32 -16.10
CA VAL A 542 -55.77 -58.81 -16.20
C VAL A 542 -54.87 -57.82 -16.96
N SER A 543 -55.41 -57.11 -17.95
CA SER A 543 -54.65 -56.19 -18.80
C SER A 543 -54.53 -54.76 -18.25
N GLN A 544 -55.46 -54.30 -17.41
CA GLN A 544 -55.41 -52.97 -16.81
C GLN A 544 -55.08 -53.01 -15.32
N HIS A 545 -53.88 -52.56 -14.98
CA HIS A 545 -53.45 -52.31 -13.60
C HIS A 545 -54.24 -51.12 -13.03
N CYS A 546 -55.42 -51.34 -12.43
CA CYS A 546 -56.00 -50.57 -11.32
C CYS A 546 -57.44 -51.03 -10.99
N LEU A 547 -57.58 -52.14 -10.25
CA LEU A 547 -58.73 -52.32 -9.37
C LEU A 547 -58.21 -52.20 -7.93
N HIS A 548 -58.30 -50.98 -7.39
CA HIS A 548 -58.09 -50.75 -5.96
C HIS A 548 -59.30 -51.30 -5.20
N ILE A 549 -59.34 -52.61 -4.98
CA ILE A 549 -60.26 -53.22 -4.02
C ILE A 549 -59.71 -52.85 -2.64
N GLN A 550 -60.49 -52.04 -1.93
CA GLN A 550 -60.23 -51.61 -0.57
C GLN A 550 -59.91 -52.83 0.31
N GLY A 551 -58.70 -52.88 0.86
CA GLY A 551 -58.33 -53.88 1.85
C GLY A 551 -59.09 -53.64 3.16
N GLU A 552 -60.13 -54.43 3.41
CA GLU A 552 -60.64 -54.61 4.77
C GLU A 552 -59.58 -55.39 5.57
N GLN A 553 -58.87 -54.70 6.45
CA GLN A 553 -58.22 -55.36 7.58
C GLN A 553 -59.32 -55.89 8.51
N LYS A 554 -59.62 -57.19 8.43
CA LYS A 554 -60.18 -57.93 9.57
C LYS A 554 -59.16 -57.87 10.72
N LYS A 555 -59.36 -56.95 11.66
CA LYS A 555 -58.82 -57.12 13.01
C LYS A 555 -59.69 -58.14 13.71
N GLY A 556 -59.12 -59.32 13.93
CA GLY A 556 -59.70 -60.36 14.76
C GLY A 556 -59.86 -59.87 16.20
N ASP A 557 -60.92 -60.38 16.80
CA ASP A 557 -61.26 -60.30 18.21
C ASP A 557 -60.06 -60.64 19.10
N GLN A 558 -59.76 -59.76 20.06
CA GLN A 558 -59.30 -60.17 21.39
C GLN A 558 -59.73 -59.11 22.42
N TYR A 559 -60.62 -59.58 23.32
CA TYR A 559 -61.19 -59.05 24.56
C TYR A 559 -62.24 -57.94 24.49
#